data_AF-A0A955AB46-F1
#
_entry.id   AF-A0A955AB46-F1
#
_cell.length_a   1.000
_cell.length_b   1.000
_cell.length_c   1.000
_cell.angle_alpha   90.00
_cell.angle_beta   90.00
_cell.angle_gamma   90.00
#
_symmetry.space_group_name_H-M   'P 1'
#
loop_
_entity.id
_entity.type
_entity.pdbx_description
1 polymer ?
#
loop_
_entity_poly.entity_id
_entity_poly.type
_entity_poly.pdbx_seq_one_letter_code
_entity_poly.pdbx_strand_id
1 'polypeptide(L)'
;WLNVFERPGEIPMVAATLLTAAALLRSGVVPMHCWMTDLFEKATFGTAILFVTPLTGAYAAMRLVLPIAPSWGLQSMAMLSLITAVYASGMALVQRESRRFFCYLFLSNASLVLIGLELVTPLGLTGALCVWLSVGLSLTGFGITLRSIEARIGRVSLVDYHGLYDQMPMLAGFFLLTGMASIGFPATIGFVGMELLVEGVVDVYPMTGTAVVLAAAFNGIAIMLVYFRIFTGKRHISPASLRMRPAERIAVLVLSVLILGGGLVPQPGVGSRYHAALELSKQRHRELSAEANEELDFHTDEEVE
;
A
#
# COMPACT_ATOMS: atom_id res chain seq x y z
N TRP A 1 -15.79 32.62 -18.42
CA TRP A 1 -15.69 31.37 -17.63
C TRP A 1 -15.03 30.22 -18.38
N LEU A 2 -15.04 30.19 -19.73
CA LEU A 2 -14.22 29.24 -20.52
C LEU A 2 -12.85 29.80 -20.97
N ASN A 3 -12.64 31.12 -20.89
CA ASN A 3 -11.39 31.75 -21.36
C ASN A 3 -10.27 31.82 -20.31
N VAL A 4 -10.35 31.04 -19.22
CA VAL A 4 -9.23 30.87 -18.27
C VAL A 4 -8.30 29.72 -18.73
N PHE A 5 -8.70 28.97 -19.76
CA PHE A 5 -7.94 27.84 -20.30
C PHE A 5 -7.18 28.13 -21.61
N GLU A 6 -7.16 29.39 -22.07
CA GLU A 6 -6.55 29.81 -23.34
C GLU A 6 -5.21 30.55 -23.18
N ARG A 7 -4.54 30.41 -22.02
CA ARG A 7 -3.10 30.72 -21.94
C ARG A 7 -2.33 29.45 -22.32
N PRO A 8 -1.65 29.41 -23.49
CA PRO A 8 -0.73 28.33 -23.79
C PRO A 8 0.43 28.45 -22.80
N GLY A 9 0.48 27.52 -21.83
CA GLY A 9 1.31 27.61 -20.62
C GLY A 9 0.54 27.39 -19.30
N GLU A 10 -0.81 27.47 -19.29
CA GLU A 10 -1.65 27.27 -18.08
C GLU A 10 -2.57 26.04 -18.10
N ILE A 11 -2.50 25.19 -19.13
CA ILE A 11 -2.93 23.78 -19.02
C ILE A 11 -2.00 22.85 -18.16
N PRO A 12 -0.76 23.19 -17.72
CA PRO A 12 0.11 22.21 -17.04
C PRO A 12 -0.09 22.05 -15.52
N MET A 13 -0.42 23.08 -14.73
CA MET A 13 -0.42 22.93 -13.26
C MET A 13 -1.78 22.55 -12.65
N VAL A 14 -2.89 23.05 -13.21
CA VAL A 14 -4.25 22.75 -12.71
C VAL A 14 -4.61 21.29 -12.99
N ALA A 15 -4.28 20.77 -14.17
CA ALA A 15 -4.50 19.36 -14.48
C ALA A 15 -3.65 18.44 -13.58
N ALA A 16 -2.37 18.75 -13.39
CA ALA A 16 -1.48 18.00 -12.52
C ALA A 16 -1.95 17.99 -11.06
N THR A 17 -2.41 19.14 -10.53
CA THR A 17 -2.93 19.23 -9.17
C THR A 17 -4.26 18.48 -8.99
N LEU A 18 -5.17 18.55 -9.97
CA LEU A 18 -6.43 17.77 -9.95
C LEU A 18 -6.18 16.27 -10.04
N LEU A 19 -5.27 15.83 -10.91
CA LEU A 19 -4.87 14.42 -11.02
C LEU A 19 -4.19 13.92 -9.75
N THR A 20 -3.32 14.75 -9.16
CA THR A 20 -2.70 14.50 -7.86
C THR A 20 -3.76 14.32 -6.77
N ALA A 21 -4.70 15.27 -6.66
CA ALA A 21 -5.79 15.20 -5.69
C ALA A 21 -6.66 13.95 -5.89
N ALA A 22 -6.96 13.57 -7.14
CA ALA A 22 -7.70 12.35 -7.46
C ALA A 22 -6.93 11.08 -7.05
N ALA A 23 -5.62 11.03 -7.31
CA ALA A 23 -4.76 9.91 -6.91
C ALA A 23 -4.65 9.78 -5.38
N LEU A 24 -4.51 10.89 -4.66
CA LEU A 24 -4.47 10.93 -3.20
C LEU A 24 -5.80 10.50 -2.58
N LEU A 25 -6.93 11.00 -3.11
CA LEU A 25 -8.28 10.59 -2.72
C LEU A 25 -8.46 9.08 -2.91
N ARG A 26 -8.11 8.56 -4.08
CA ARG A 26 -8.29 7.14 -4.41
C ARG A 26 -7.38 6.22 -3.61
N SER A 27 -6.20 6.71 -3.22
CA SER A 27 -5.25 5.99 -2.37
C SER A 27 -5.60 6.06 -0.88
N GLY A 28 -6.52 6.94 -0.49
CA GLY A 28 -6.90 7.14 0.91
C GLY A 28 -5.83 7.85 1.73
N VAL A 29 -5.11 8.80 1.13
CA VAL A 29 -4.13 9.61 1.87
C VAL A 29 -4.86 10.60 2.79
N VAL A 30 -4.35 10.83 4.01
CA VAL A 30 -4.91 11.81 4.97
C VAL A 30 -5.03 13.19 4.31
N PRO A 31 -6.18 13.90 4.44
CA PRO A 31 -7.36 13.60 5.26
C PRO A 31 -8.45 12.76 4.55
N MET A 32 -8.23 12.36 3.30
CA MET A 32 -9.24 11.74 2.43
C MET A 32 -9.41 10.22 2.62
N HIS A 33 -9.11 9.68 3.81
CA HIS A 33 -9.12 8.24 4.07
C HIS A 33 -10.47 7.70 4.59
N CYS A 34 -11.36 8.58 5.06
CA CYS A 34 -12.61 8.19 5.73
C CYS A 34 -13.58 7.36 4.85
N TRP A 35 -13.55 7.54 3.53
CA TRP A 35 -14.38 6.75 2.63
C TRP A 35 -13.99 5.27 2.64
N MET A 36 -12.70 4.96 2.86
CA MET A 36 -12.21 3.58 2.95
C MET A 36 -12.69 2.92 4.23
N THR A 37 -12.61 3.63 5.36
CA THR A 37 -13.10 3.09 6.64
C THR A 37 -14.60 2.79 6.58
N ASP A 38 -15.37 3.68 5.95
CA ASP A 38 -16.80 3.48 5.71
C ASP A 38 -17.08 2.28 4.80
N LEU A 39 -16.29 2.10 3.74
CA LEU A 39 -16.40 0.96 2.83
C LEU A 39 -16.20 -0.38 3.58
N PHE A 40 -15.14 -0.49 4.38
CA PHE A 40 -14.86 -1.70 5.14
C PHE A 40 -15.91 -1.99 6.22
N GLU A 41 -16.55 -0.96 6.75
CA GLU A 41 -17.57 -1.10 7.79
C GLU A 41 -18.94 -1.50 7.23
N LYS A 42 -19.36 -0.89 6.12
CA LYS A 42 -20.72 -1.00 5.58
C LYS A 42 -20.86 -2.07 4.51
N ALA A 43 -19.83 -2.30 3.69
CA ALA A 43 -19.87 -3.32 2.63
C ALA A 43 -19.55 -4.73 3.15
N THR A 44 -19.73 -5.73 2.30
CA THR A 44 -19.20 -7.06 2.61
C THR A 44 -17.67 -7.02 2.60
N PHE A 45 -17.02 -7.73 3.52
CA PHE A 45 -15.57 -7.65 3.67
C PHE A 45 -14.82 -8.08 2.39
N GLY A 46 -15.34 -9.06 1.65
CA GLY A 46 -14.72 -9.46 0.37
C GLY A 46 -14.85 -8.41 -0.72
N THR A 47 -15.99 -7.71 -0.81
CA THR A 47 -16.15 -6.60 -1.76
C THR A 47 -15.16 -5.48 -1.42
N ALA A 48 -15.00 -5.15 -0.14
CA ALA A 48 -14.04 -4.14 0.30
C ALA A 48 -12.59 -4.54 -0.05
N ILE A 49 -12.19 -5.79 0.22
CA ILE A 49 -10.87 -6.31 -0.17
C ILE A 49 -10.68 -6.21 -1.69
N LEU A 50 -11.62 -6.72 -2.49
CA LEU A 50 -11.50 -6.70 -3.96
C LEU A 50 -11.39 -5.29 -4.54
N PHE A 51 -12.09 -4.32 -3.96
CA PHE A 51 -12.06 -2.93 -4.40
C PHE A 51 -10.72 -2.23 -4.11
N VAL A 52 -10.09 -2.59 -3.00
CA VAL A 52 -8.94 -1.86 -2.43
C VAL A 52 -7.60 -2.52 -2.81
N THR A 53 -7.55 -3.85 -2.87
CA THR A 53 -6.34 -4.66 -3.15
C THR A 53 -5.57 -4.32 -4.44
N PRO A 54 -6.21 -3.90 -5.55
CA PRO A 54 -5.44 -3.55 -6.75
C PRO A 54 -4.55 -2.30 -6.58
N LEU A 55 -4.72 -1.51 -5.51
CA LEU A 55 -4.06 -0.22 -5.29
C LEU A 55 -4.13 0.68 -6.54
N THR A 56 -5.32 0.83 -7.13
CA THR A 56 -5.50 1.67 -8.33
C THR A 56 -5.08 3.12 -8.11
N GLY A 57 -5.05 3.59 -6.86
CA GLY A 57 -4.53 4.91 -6.50
C GLY A 57 -3.02 5.03 -6.71
N ALA A 58 -2.23 4.02 -6.31
CA ALA A 58 -0.80 3.96 -6.59
C ALA A 58 -0.52 3.84 -8.10
N TYR A 59 -1.36 3.10 -8.83
CA TYR A 59 -1.29 3.06 -10.30
C TYR A 59 -1.54 4.42 -10.94
N ALA A 60 -2.58 5.13 -10.49
CA ALA A 60 -2.87 6.48 -10.97
C ALA A 60 -1.73 7.45 -10.63
N ALA A 61 -1.16 7.38 -9.41
CA ALA A 61 0.00 8.18 -9.04
C ALA A 61 1.20 7.89 -9.95
N MET A 62 1.52 6.61 -10.18
CA MET A 62 2.66 6.21 -11.03
C MET A 62 2.47 6.58 -12.51
N ARG A 63 1.25 6.45 -13.06
CA ARG A 63 1.02 6.63 -14.51
C ARG A 63 0.56 8.03 -14.90
N LEU A 64 -0.19 8.70 -14.04
CA LEU A 64 -0.85 9.97 -14.36
C LEU A 64 -0.21 11.15 -13.64
N VAL A 65 0.43 10.93 -12.48
CA VAL A 65 1.00 12.01 -11.66
C VAL A 65 2.52 12.05 -11.82
N LEU A 66 3.21 10.92 -11.68
CA LEU A 66 4.67 10.83 -11.76
C LEU A 66 5.28 11.43 -13.05
N PRO A 67 4.65 11.36 -14.24
CA PRO A 67 5.28 11.92 -15.43
C PRO A 67 5.22 13.46 -15.48
N ILE A 68 4.06 14.03 -15.12
CA ILE A 68 3.74 15.46 -15.27
C ILE A 68 3.96 16.30 -14.00
N ALA A 69 4.02 15.67 -12.82
CA ALA A 69 4.00 16.42 -11.56
C ALA A 69 5.33 17.16 -11.35
N PRO A 70 5.28 18.43 -10.88
CA PRO A 70 6.49 19.14 -10.52
C PRO A 70 7.16 18.48 -9.30
N SER A 71 8.48 18.68 -9.16
CA SER A 71 9.27 18.08 -8.08
C SER A 71 8.73 18.41 -6.68
N TRP A 72 8.33 19.66 -6.45
CA TRP A 72 7.71 20.10 -5.19
C TRP A 72 6.36 19.42 -4.92
N GLY A 73 5.61 19.08 -5.97
CA GLY A 73 4.33 18.39 -5.87
C GLY A 73 4.52 16.96 -5.38
N LEU A 74 5.48 16.23 -5.97
CA LEU A 74 5.84 14.87 -5.55
C LEU A 74 6.38 14.83 -4.11
N GLN A 75 7.22 15.80 -3.73
CA GLN A 75 7.69 15.92 -2.34
C GLN A 75 6.54 16.16 -1.35
N SER A 76 5.57 17.00 -1.71
CA SER A 76 4.39 17.26 -0.88
C SER A 76 3.52 16.00 -0.72
N MET A 77 3.34 15.24 -1.80
CA MET A 77 2.66 13.94 -1.75
C MET A 77 3.42 12.95 -0.87
N ALA A 78 4.75 12.86 -1.00
CA ALA A 78 5.58 11.96 -0.20
C ALA A 78 5.45 12.23 1.29
N MET A 79 5.44 13.51 1.66
CA MET A 79 5.22 13.94 3.04
C MET A 79 3.82 13.57 3.55
N LEU A 80 2.78 13.76 2.74
CA LEU A 80 1.42 13.43 3.12
C LEU A 80 1.20 11.90 3.22
N SER A 81 1.81 11.14 2.31
CA SER A 81 1.88 9.68 2.34
C SER A 81 2.62 9.21 3.60
N LEU A 82 3.73 9.85 3.98
CA LEU A 82 4.46 9.52 5.21
C LEU A 82 3.61 9.76 6.47
N ILE A 83 2.97 10.94 6.56
CA ILE A 83 2.05 11.25 7.65
C ILE A 83 0.94 10.20 7.71
N THR A 84 0.38 9.82 6.57
CA THR A 84 -0.66 8.78 6.48
C THR A 84 -0.15 7.42 6.94
N ALA A 85 1.07 7.02 6.54
CA ALA A 85 1.65 5.73 6.92
C ALA A 85 1.79 5.59 8.44
N VAL A 86 2.32 6.63 9.09
CA VAL A 86 2.49 6.68 10.56
C VAL A 86 1.14 6.81 11.28
N TYR A 87 0.25 7.69 10.79
CA TYR A 87 -1.07 7.86 11.37
C TYR A 87 -1.90 6.57 11.29
N ALA A 88 -1.96 5.93 10.12
CA ALA A 88 -2.76 4.73 9.90
C ALA A 88 -2.21 3.53 10.68
N SER A 89 -0.89 3.38 10.77
CA SER A 89 -0.27 2.32 11.59
C SER A 89 -0.54 2.53 13.08
N GLY A 90 -0.48 3.78 13.58
CA GLY A 90 -0.89 4.11 14.94
C GLY A 90 -2.38 3.85 15.20
N MET A 91 -3.24 4.23 14.26
CA MET A 91 -4.68 3.98 14.34
C MET A 91 -5.02 2.48 14.32
N ALA A 92 -4.24 1.66 13.61
CA ALA A 92 -4.42 0.21 13.59
C ALA A 92 -4.26 -0.42 14.99
N LEU A 93 -3.39 0.12 15.84
CA LEU A 93 -3.14 -0.39 17.20
C LEU A 93 -4.34 -0.23 18.14
N VAL A 94 -5.15 0.81 17.93
CA VAL A 94 -6.25 1.18 18.83
C VAL A 94 -7.62 0.73 18.34
N GLN A 95 -7.69 0.09 17.17
CA GLN A 95 -8.97 -0.40 16.64
C GLN A 95 -9.58 -1.49 17.51
N ARG A 96 -10.89 -1.39 17.71
CA ARG A 96 -11.71 -2.37 18.43
C ARG A 96 -12.42 -3.37 17.53
N GLU A 97 -12.37 -3.17 16.21
CA GLU A 97 -13.05 -4.00 15.22
C GLU A 97 -12.05 -4.46 14.16
N SER A 98 -12.10 -5.76 13.84
CA SER A 98 -11.15 -6.41 12.92
C SER A 98 -11.13 -5.82 11.50
N ARG A 99 -12.29 -5.47 10.94
CA ARG A 99 -12.38 -4.86 9.60
C ARG A 99 -11.75 -3.47 9.54
N ARG A 100 -11.99 -2.65 10.58
CA ARG A 100 -11.38 -1.31 10.67
C ARG A 100 -9.88 -1.42 10.88
N PHE A 101 -9.43 -2.36 11.72
CA PHE A 101 -8.00 -2.69 11.86
C PHE A 101 -7.37 -3.02 10.49
N PHE A 102 -8.00 -3.92 9.73
CA PHE A 102 -7.50 -4.31 8.40
C PHE A 102 -7.44 -3.11 7.44
N CYS A 103 -8.44 -2.23 7.46
CA CYS A 103 -8.46 -1.01 6.66
C CYS A 103 -7.27 -0.09 6.97
N TYR A 104 -7.01 0.18 8.26
CA TYR A 104 -5.90 1.03 8.68
C TYR A 104 -4.52 0.39 8.38
N LEU A 105 -4.40 -0.92 8.56
CA LEU A 105 -3.20 -1.65 8.15
C LEU A 105 -2.98 -1.54 6.63
N PHE A 106 -4.03 -1.69 5.83
CA PHE A 106 -3.96 -1.52 4.38
C PHE A 106 -3.54 -0.11 4.00
N LEU A 107 -4.16 0.92 4.60
CA LEU A 107 -3.84 2.32 4.37
C LEU A 107 -2.37 2.61 4.64
N SER A 108 -1.84 2.13 5.77
CA SER A 108 -0.43 2.31 6.10
C SER A 108 0.49 1.71 5.04
N ASN A 109 0.26 0.45 4.65
CA ASN A 109 1.07 -0.24 3.65
C ASN A 109 0.95 0.38 2.25
N ALA A 110 -0.24 0.84 1.86
CA ALA A 110 -0.45 1.53 0.58
C ALA A 110 0.29 2.89 0.56
N SER A 111 0.32 3.60 1.68
CA SER A 111 1.09 4.84 1.79
C SER A 111 2.60 4.61 1.72
N LEU A 112 3.12 3.50 2.24
CA LEU A 112 4.53 3.12 2.07
C LEU A 112 4.91 2.94 0.59
N VAL A 113 4.00 2.36 -0.21
CA VAL A 113 4.18 2.25 -1.67
C VAL A 113 4.25 3.63 -2.32
N LEU A 114 3.35 4.55 -1.94
CA LEU A 114 3.33 5.91 -2.50
C LEU A 114 4.61 6.69 -2.23
N ILE A 115 5.13 6.63 -1.00
CA ILE A 115 6.39 7.30 -0.61
C ILE A 115 7.52 6.92 -1.57
N GLY A 116 7.66 5.63 -1.89
CA GLY A 116 8.72 5.18 -2.78
C GLY A 116 8.48 5.54 -4.26
N LEU A 117 7.23 5.61 -4.70
CA LEU A 117 6.89 6.09 -6.04
C LEU A 117 7.25 7.56 -6.23
N GLU A 118 7.16 8.35 -5.16
CA GLU A 118 7.31 9.81 -5.18
C GLU A 118 8.77 10.30 -5.02
N LEU A 119 9.72 9.42 -4.68
CA LEU A 119 11.16 9.75 -4.57
C LEU A 119 11.85 9.97 -5.92
N VAL A 120 11.30 9.43 -7.01
CA VAL A 120 11.86 9.53 -8.39
C VAL A 120 13.30 8.98 -8.51
N THR A 121 13.76 8.18 -7.55
CA THR A 121 15.05 7.48 -7.66
C THR A 121 14.84 6.07 -8.21
N PRO A 122 15.75 5.52 -9.04
CA PRO A 122 15.64 4.14 -9.52
C PRO A 122 15.51 3.13 -8.38
N LEU A 123 16.20 3.37 -7.26
CA LEU A 123 16.16 2.52 -6.08
C LEU A 123 14.79 2.60 -5.37
N GLY A 124 14.31 3.82 -5.08
CA GLY A 124 13.02 4.05 -4.42
C GLY A 124 11.83 3.53 -5.23
N LEU A 125 11.84 3.76 -6.56
CA LEU A 125 10.83 3.22 -7.48
C LEU A 125 10.85 1.68 -7.50
N THR A 126 12.04 1.06 -7.54
CA THR A 126 12.16 -0.40 -7.50
C THR A 126 11.62 -0.96 -6.19
N GLY A 127 11.99 -0.34 -5.06
CA GLY A 127 11.48 -0.67 -3.73
C GLY A 127 9.95 -0.58 -3.67
N ALA A 128 9.37 0.54 -4.09
CA ALA A 128 7.93 0.72 -4.13
C ALA A 128 7.19 -0.33 -4.96
N LEU A 129 7.68 -0.67 -6.15
CA LEU A 129 7.09 -1.70 -7.01
C LEU A 129 7.19 -3.10 -6.40
N CYS A 130 8.26 -3.38 -5.64
CA CYS A 130 8.42 -4.62 -4.90
C CYS A 130 7.44 -4.68 -3.71
N VAL A 131 7.38 -3.61 -2.92
CA VAL A 131 6.45 -3.48 -1.79
C VAL A 131 5.01 -3.57 -2.27
N TRP A 132 4.64 -2.93 -3.38
CA TRP A 132 3.30 -3.02 -3.94
C TRP A 132 2.91 -4.46 -4.25
N LEU A 133 3.76 -5.22 -4.94
CA LEU A 133 3.48 -6.65 -5.18
C LEU A 133 3.31 -7.40 -3.85
N SER A 134 4.21 -7.18 -2.90
CA SER A 134 4.16 -7.83 -1.60
C SER A 134 2.85 -7.55 -0.89
N VAL A 135 2.49 -6.27 -0.73
CA VAL A 135 1.27 -5.79 -0.09
C VAL A 135 0.03 -6.41 -0.75
N GLY A 136 0.00 -6.45 -2.09
CA GLY A 136 -1.08 -7.09 -2.84
C GLY A 136 -1.23 -8.57 -2.48
N LEU A 137 -0.15 -9.34 -2.48
CA LEU A 137 -0.19 -10.77 -2.15
C LEU A 137 -0.50 -11.03 -0.66
N SER A 138 0.19 -10.32 0.22
CA SER A 138 0.12 -10.51 1.67
C SER A 138 -1.22 -10.06 2.23
N LEU A 139 -1.70 -8.86 1.89
CA LEU A 139 -2.97 -8.36 2.40
C LEU A 139 -4.17 -9.09 1.77
N THR A 140 -4.05 -9.62 0.56
CA THR A 140 -5.06 -10.54 0.01
C THR A 140 -5.15 -11.80 0.85
N GLY A 141 -4.01 -12.44 1.14
CA GLY A 141 -3.96 -13.64 1.98
C GLY A 141 -4.50 -13.36 3.38
N PHE A 142 -4.06 -12.25 3.97
CA PHE A 142 -4.49 -11.80 5.29
C PHE A 142 -6.00 -11.51 5.33
N GLY A 143 -6.51 -10.83 4.32
CA GLY A 143 -7.94 -10.54 4.18
C GLY A 143 -8.78 -11.80 3.98
N ILE A 144 -8.32 -12.77 3.19
CA ILE A 144 -9.00 -14.05 3.02
C ILE A 144 -9.04 -14.82 4.34
N THR A 145 -7.93 -14.90 5.08
CA THR A 145 -7.91 -15.60 6.38
C THR A 145 -8.83 -14.93 7.40
N LEU A 146 -8.81 -13.59 7.49
CA LEU A 146 -9.70 -12.85 8.37
C LEU A 146 -11.17 -12.99 7.97
N ARG A 147 -11.48 -12.95 6.66
CA ARG A 147 -12.83 -13.20 6.13
C ARG A 147 -13.30 -14.61 6.47
N SER A 148 -12.43 -15.61 6.37
CA SER A 148 -12.75 -16.99 6.71
C SER A 148 -13.11 -17.15 8.19
N ILE A 149 -12.43 -16.42 9.08
CA ILE A 149 -12.80 -16.37 10.50
C ILE A 149 -14.17 -15.70 10.66
N GLU A 150 -14.35 -14.54 10.04
CA GLU A 150 -15.60 -13.77 10.14
C GLU A 150 -16.82 -14.53 9.59
N ALA A 151 -16.64 -15.32 8.52
CA ALA A 151 -17.68 -16.17 7.95
C ALA A 151 -18.16 -17.29 8.89
N ARG A 152 -17.42 -17.55 9.98
CA ARG A 152 -17.71 -18.64 10.93
C ARG A 152 -18.21 -18.14 12.27
N ILE A 153 -17.67 -17.03 12.77
CA ILE A 153 -18.03 -16.48 14.09
C ILE A 153 -18.76 -15.14 14.03
N GLY A 154 -19.00 -14.60 12.82
CA GLY A 154 -19.55 -13.27 12.64
C GLY A 154 -18.47 -12.19 12.84
N ARG A 155 -18.90 -10.95 13.08
CA ARG A 155 -17.97 -9.82 13.28
C ARG A 155 -17.03 -10.10 14.44
N VAL A 156 -15.74 -9.90 14.19
CA VAL A 156 -14.69 -10.15 15.18
C VAL A 156 -14.35 -8.85 15.89
N SER A 157 -14.75 -8.79 17.16
CA SER A 157 -14.33 -7.76 18.12
C SER A 157 -12.85 -7.96 18.44
N LEU A 158 -12.14 -6.85 18.64
CA LEU A 158 -10.77 -6.82 19.14
C LEU A 158 -10.73 -6.29 20.58
N VAL A 159 -11.84 -6.27 21.31
CA VAL A 159 -11.84 -5.93 22.75
C VAL A 159 -11.55 -7.19 23.58
N ASP A 160 -12.10 -8.33 23.15
CA ASP A 160 -12.07 -9.59 23.87
C ASP A 160 -11.10 -10.59 23.25
N TYR A 161 -10.67 -11.56 24.07
CA TYR A 161 -9.88 -12.71 23.62
C TYR A 161 -10.79 -13.87 23.21
N HIS A 162 -10.60 -14.41 22.00
CA HIS A 162 -11.53 -15.38 21.41
C HIS A 162 -11.08 -16.84 21.54
N GLY A 163 -9.78 -17.12 21.73
CA GLY A 163 -9.28 -18.50 21.93
C GLY A 163 -9.59 -19.47 20.78
N LEU A 164 -9.47 -19.01 19.53
CA LEU A 164 -9.82 -19.79 18.33
C LEU A 164 -8.72 -20.77 17.85
N TYR A 165 -7.52 -20.70 18.40
CA TYR A 165 -6.37 -21.49 17.94
C TYR A 165 -6.67 -22.99 17.86
N ASP A 166 -7.26 -23.56 18.91
CA ASP A 166 -7.55 -25.00 19.00
C ASP A 166 -8.53 -25.48 17.92
N GLN A 167 -9.47 -24.62 17.52
CA GLN A 167 -10.48 -24.98 16.52
C GLN A 167 -10.01 -24.71 15.08
N MET A 168 -9.09 -23.76 14.90
CA MET A 168 -8.73 -23.20 13.59
C MET A 168 -7.21 -23.04 13.41
N PRO A 169 -6.37 -24.04 13.72
CA PRO A 169 -4.91 -23.85 13.79
C PRO A 169 -4.28 -23.48 12.43
N MET A 170 -4.82 -23.99 11.32
CA MET A 170 -4.35 -23.61 9.98
C MET A 170 -4.64 -22.16 9.64
N LEU A 171 -5.83 -21.65 10.03
CA LEU A 171 -6.17 -20.24 9.83
C LEU A 171 -5.26 -19.35 10.69
N ALA A 172 -4.92 -19.78 11.90
CA ALA A 172 -3.95 -19.08 12.75
C ALA A 172 -2.58 -18.99 12.08
N GLY A 173 -2.04 -20.12 11.60
CA GLY A 173 -0.75 -20.15 10.92
C GLY A 173 -0.71 -19.27 9.67
N PHE A 174 -1.74 -19.36 8.83
CA PHE A 174 -1.81 -18.53 7.63
C PHE A 174 -2.06 -17.05 7.92
N PHE A 175 -2.88 -16.71 8.91
CA PHE A 175 -3.10 -15.34 9.35
C PHE A 175 -1.78 -14.71 9.80
N LEU A 176 -1.00 -15.45 10.60
CA LEU A 176 0.31 -15.01 11.07
C LEU A 176 1.29 -14.84 9.91
N LEU A 177 1.41 -15.85 9.04
CA LEU A 177 2.31 -15.81 7.88
C LEU A 177 2.01 -14.63 6.96
N THR A 178 0.75 -14.48 6.56
CA THR A 178 0.33 -13.44 5.61
C THR A 178 0.36 -12.04 6.22
N GLY A 179 0.07 -11.91 7.52
CA GLY A 179 0.25 -10.66 8.26
C GLY A 179 1.72 -10.27 8.37
N MET A 180 2.59 -11.18 8.82
CA MET A 180 4.03 -10.89 8.90
C MET A 180 4.64 -10.59 7.52
N ALA A 181 4.13 -11.23 6.46
CA ALA A 181 4.52 -10.91 5.09
C ALA A 181 4.15 -9.48 4.67
N SER A 182 3.07 -8.90 5.20
CA SER A 182 2.69 -7.53 4.81
C SER A 182 3.63 -6.47 5.35
N ILE A 183 4.34 -6.74 6.44
CA ILE A 183 5.33 -5.82 7.02
C ILE A 183 6.75 -6.06 6.51
N GLY A 184 6.93 -6.98 5.56
CA GLY A 184 8.24 -7.35 5.04
C GLY A 184 9.07 -8.18 6.02
N PHE A 185 8.47 -9.13 6.74
CA PHE A 185 9.26 -10.05 7.58
C PHE A 185 10.31 -10.84 6.76
N PRO A 186 11.49 -11.14 7.32
CA PRO A 186 12.52 -11.91 6.60
C PRO A 186 11.99 -13.19 5.97
N ALA A 187 12.57 -13.58 4.83
CA ALA A 187 12.12 -14.68 3.96
C ALA A 187 10.79 -14.44 3.21
N THR A 188 10.22 -13.24 3.26
CA THR A 188 9.07 -12.84 2.42
C THR A 188 9.51 -11.93 1.29
N ILE A 189 8.78 -11.93 0.18
CA ILE A 189 9.03 -11.02 -0.95
C ILE A 189 9.01 -9.54 -0.54
N GLY A 190 8.26 -9.19 0.51
CA GLY A 190 8.16 -7.84 1.03
C GLY A 190 9.44 -7.35 1.71
N PHE A 191 10.25 -8.25 2.27
CA PHE A 191 11.48 -7.88 2.97
C PHE A 191 12.46 -7.14 2.04
N VAL A 192 12.74 -7.73 0.87
CA VAL A 192 13.64 -7.14 -0.12
C VAL A 192 13.09 -5.81 -0.65
N GLY A 193 11.78 -5.72 -0.87
CA GLY A 193 11.15 -4.47 -1.28
C GLY A 193 11.25 -3.38 -0.22
N MET A 194 11.04 -3.72 1.05
CA MET A 194 11.11 -2.79 2.17
C MET A 194 12.53 -2.29 2.42
N GLU A 195 13.55 -3.15 2.32
CA GLU A 195 14.96 -2.73 2.40
C GLU A 195 15.30 -1.72 1.30
N LEU A 196 14.98 -2.03 0.03
CA LEU A 196 15.21 -1.11 -1.09
C LEU A 196 14.43 0.21 -0.94
N LEU A 197 13.21 0.15 -0.40
CA LEU A 197 12.40 1.33 -0.13
C LEU A 197 13.06 2.20 0.94
N VAL A 198 13.48 1.61 2.06
CA VAL A 198 14.13 2.34 3.16
C VAL A 198 15.46 2.95 2.70
N GLU A 199 16.30 2.18 2.00
CA GLU A 199 17.56 2.67 1.43
C GLU A 199 17.31 3.85 0.49
N GLY A 200 16.38 3.71 -0.45
CA GLY A 200 16.02 4.77 -1.38
C GLY A 200 15.43 6.02 -0.72
N VAL A 201 14.75 5.89 0.42
CA VAL A 201 14.22 7.01 1.19
C VAL A 201 15.32 7.70 1.99
N VAL A 202 16.18 6.93 2.68
CA VAL A 202 17.24 7.44 3.55
C VAL A 202 18.27 8.24 2.77
N ASP A 203 18.61 7.80 1.57
CA ASP A 203 19.54 8.50 0.68
C ASP A 203 19.08 9.92 0.32
N VAL A 204 17.77 10.15 0.26
CA VAL A 204 17.20 11.47 -0.07
C VAL A 204 16.87 12.26 1.20
N TYR A 205 16.26 11.61 2.20
CA TYR A 205 15.75 12.22 3.41
C TYR A 205 15.93 11.29 4.64
N PRO A 206 17.02 11.43 5.42
CA PRO A 206 17.32 10.52 6.53
C PRO A 206 16.22 10.43 7.60
N MET A 207 15.53 11.54 7.87
CA MET A 207 14.46 11.60 8.88
C MET A 207 13.15 10.95 8.42
N THR A 208 12.91 10.84 7.11
CA THR A 208 11.70 10.15 6.62
C THR A 208 11.89 8.64 6.62
N GLY A 209 13.13 8.16 6.45
CA GLY A 209 13.47 6.73 6.56
C GLY A 209 13.17 6.16 7.95
N THR A 210 13.48 6.90 9.02
CA THR A 210 13.14 6.47 10.39
C THR A 210 11.63 6.39 10.61
N ALA A 211 10.86 7.31 10.05
CA ALA A 211 9.40 7.28 10.11
C ALA A 211 8.77 6.12 9.31
N VAL A 212 9.36 5.73 8.17
CA VAL A 212 8.98 4.53 7.42
C VAL A 212 9.17 3.26 8.27
N VAL A 213 10.33 3.12 8.91
CA VAL A 213 10.63 2.00 9.81
C VAL A 213 9.68 1.98 10.99
N LEU A 214 9.37 3.15 11.58
CA LEU A 214 8.41 3.27 12.68
C LEU A 214 7.00 2.82 12.26
N ALA A 215 6.53 3.23 11.09
CA ALA A 215 5.23 2.81 10.56
C ALA A 215 5.17 1.29 10.35
N ALA A 216 6.22 0.70 9.78
CA ALA A 216 6.34 -0.75 9.61
C ALA A 216 6.34 -1.50 10.97
N ALA A 217 7.05 -0.96 11.97
CA ALA A 217 7.07 -1.52 13.32
C ALA A 217 5.68 -1.48 13.98
N PHE A 218 4.96 -0.37 13.90
CA PHE A 218 3.59 -0.25 14.41
C PHE A 218 2.62 -1.22 13.70
N ASN A 219 2.74 -1.38 12.38
CA ASN A 219 1.97 -2.39 11.66
C ASN A 219 2.23 -3.80 12.19
N GLY A 220 3.50 -4.17 12.44
CA GLY A 220 3.86 -5.48 12.98
C GLY A 220 3.31 -5.71 14.39
N ILE A 221 3.43 -4.71 15.27
CA ILE A 221 2.86 -4.75 16.62
C ILE A 221 1.33 -4.92 16.54
N ALA A 222 0.66 -4.18 15.65
CA ALA A 222 -0.79 -4.25 15.49
C ALA A 222 -1.23 -5.65 15.04
N ILE A 223 -0.54 -6.26 14.07
CA ILE A 223 -0.81 -7.63 13.62
C ILE A 223 -0.63 -8.63 14.77
N MET A 224 0.42 -8.48 15.59
CA MET A 224 0.64 -9.37 16.74
C MET A 224 -0.44 -9.22 17.81
N LEU A 225 -0.83 -8.00 18.14
CA LEU A 225 -1.92 -7.76 19.08
C LEU A 225 -3.23 -8.39 18.61
N VAL A 226 -3.56 -8.24 17.33
CA VAL A 226 -4.76 -8.85 16.74
C VAL A 226 -4.66 -10.37 16.71
N TYR A 227 -3.49 -10.92 16.36
CA TYR A 227 -3.26 -12.37 16.42
C TYR A 227 -3.55 -12.92 17.82
N PHE A 228 -3.00 -12.30 18.86
CA PHE A 228 -3.27 -12.74 20.23
C PHE A 228 -4.75 -12.61 20.60
N ARG A 229 -5.40 -11.48 20.30
CA ARG A 229 -6.84 -11.30 20.62
C ARG A 229 -7.76 -12.30 19.91
N ILE A 230 -7.43 -12.72 18.69
CA ILE A 230 -8.25 -13.66 17.92
C ILE A 230 -7.95 -15.12 18.31
N PHE A 231 -6.68 -15.50 18.44
CA PHE A 231 -6.31 -16.92 18.56
C PHE A 231 -6.05 -17.37 19.99
N THR A 232 -5.64 -16.49 20.90
CA THR A 232 -5.41 -16.83 22.31
C THR A 232 -6.58 -16.45 23.20
N GLY A 233 -6.60 -16.96 24.43
CA GLY A 233 -7.69 -16.77 25.39
C GLY A 233 -8.33 -18.07 25.84
N LYS A 234 -9.50 -17.97 26.47
CA LYS A 234 -10.29 -19.14 26.86
C LYS A 234 -10.74 -19.87 25.60
N ARG A 235 -10.60 -21.20 25.60
CA ARG A 235 -10.98 -22.04 24.48
C ARG A 235 -12.41 -21.76 24.06
N HIS A 236 -12.59 -21.33 22.81
CA HIS A 236 -13.92 -21.22 22.22
C HIS A 236 -14.54 -22.62 22.13
N ILE A 237 -15.83 -22.75 22.44
CA ILE A 237 -16.58 -24.00 22.30
C ILE A 237 -17.68 -23.72 21.28
N SER A 238 -17.62 -24.42 20.14
CA SER A 238 -18.64 -24.32 19.11
C SER A 238 -19.15 -25.72 18.78
N PRO A 239 -20.47 -25.92 18.65
CA PRO A 239 -21.03 -27.19 18.20
C PRO A 239 -20.78 -27.46 16.71
N ALA A 240 -20.45 -26.41 15.93
CA ALA A 240 -20.18 -26.51 14.50
C ALA A 240 -18.68 -26.59 14.21
N SER A 241 -18.31 -27.26 13.11
CA SER A 241 -16.91 -27.33 12.69
C SER A 241 -16.43 -25.97 12.17
N LEU A 242 -15.44 -25.39 12.85
CA LEU A 242 -14.80 -24.14 12.41
C LEU A 242 -13.58 -24.39 11.51
N ARG A 243 -13.36 -25.62 11.04
CA ARG A 243 -12.19 -25.98 10.23
C ARG A 243 -12.14 -25.19 8.91
N MET A 244 -10.92 -24.91 8.45
CA MET A 244 -10.66 -24.26 7.17
C MET A 244 -11.20 -25.11 6.00
N ARG A 245 -11.92 -24.48 5.06
CA ARG A 245 -12.47 -25.15 3.87
C ARG A 245 -11.35 -25.43 2.86
N PRO A 246 -11.48 -26.47 2.00
CA PRO A 246 -10.45 -26.78 1.00
C PRO A 246 -10.15 -25.62 0.05
N ALA A 247 -11.18 -24.90 -0.43
CA ALA A 247 -11.00 -23.76 -1.31
C ALA A 247 -10.21 -22.61 -0.65
N GLU A 248 -10.51 -22.30 0.61
CA GLU A 248 -9.77 -21.29 1.38
C GLU A 248 -8.31 -21.73 1.57
N ARG A 249 -8.09 -23.02 1.89
CA ARG A 249 -6.76 -23.59 2.09
C ARG A 249 -5.92 -23.45 0.84
N ILE A 250 -6.45 -23.84 -0.32
CA ILE A 250 -5.74 -23.76 -1.60
C ILE A 250 -5.41 -22.29 -1.91
N ALA A 251 -6.39 -21.38 -1.79
CA ALA A 251 -6.18 -19.96 -2.09
C ALA A 251 -5.04 -19.36 -1.25
N VAL A 252 -5.09 -19.54 0.08
CA VAL A 252 -4.09 -18.96 0.98
C VAL A 252 -2.74 -19.68 0.90
N LEU A 253 -2.74 -20.99 0.64
CA LEU A 253 -1.50 -21.74 0.43
C LEU A 253 -0.78 -21.29 -0.83
N VAL A 254 -1.49 -21.08 -1.95
CA VAL A 254 -0.88 -20.54 -3.18
C VAL A 254 -0.27 -19.16 -2.91
N LEU A 255 -0.99 -18.27 -2.24
CA LEU A 255 -0.46 -16.95 -1.86
C LEU A 255 0.77 -17.07 -0.96
N SER A 256 0.74 -17.96 0.03
CA SER A 256 1.87 -18.20 0.94
C SER A 256 3.10 -18.71 0.21
N VAL A 257 2.92 -19.63 -0.75
CA VAL A 257 4.01 -20.14 -1.61
C VAL A 257 4.58 -19.02 -2.48
N LEU A 258 3.76 -18.15 -3.05
CA LEU A 258 4.24 -17.01 -3.83
C LEU A 258 5.01 -16.01 -2.97
N ILE A 259 4.52 -15.71 -1.76
CA ILE A 259 5.16 -14.81 -0.81
C ILE A 259 6.53 -15.33 -0.39
N LEU A 260 6.62 -16.60 0.01
CA LEU A 260 7.87 -17.22 0.46
C LEU A 260 8.82 -17.49 -0.70
N GLY A 261 8.32 -18.02 -1.81
CA GLY A 261 9.11 -18.28 -3.02
C GLY A 261 9.74 -17.01 -3.59
N GLY A 262 8.98 -15.91 -3.62
CA GLY A 262 9.48 -14.60 -4.02
C GLY A 262 10.47 -14.00 -3.03
N GLY A 263 10.41 -14.37 -1.75
CA GLY A 263 11.40 -13.99 -0.74
C GLY A 263 12.71 -14.77 -0.84
N LEU A 264 12.63 -16.08 -1.14
CA LEU A 264 13.80 -16.96 -1.28
C LEU A 264 14.55 -16.75 -2.60
N VAL A 265 13.83 -16.42 -3.67
CA VAL A 265 14.41 -16.15 -5.00
C VAL A 265 13.94 -14.77 -5.49
N PRO A 266 14.45 -13.67 -4.91
CA PRO A 266 13.96 -12.33 -5.22
C PRO A 266 14.44 -11.82 -6.59
N GLN A 267 15.55 -12.34 -7.11
CA GLN A 267 16.27 -11.74 -8.23
C GLN A 267 15.45 -11.53 -9.51
N PRO A 268 14.62 -12.50 -9.98
CA PRO A 268 13.80 -12.27 -11.17
C PRO A 268 12.75 -11.17 -10.96
N GLY A 269 12.17 -11.12 -9.75
CA GLY A 269 11.15 -10.15 -9.38
C GLY A 269 11.70 -8.73 -9.24
N VAL A 270 12.88 -8.60 -8.62
CA VAL A 270 13.57 -7.31 -8.44
C VAL A 270 14.09 -6.80 -9.79
N GLY A 271 14.73 -7.65 -10.59
CA GLY A 271 15.27 -7.25 -11.90
C GLY A 271 14.20 -6.70 -12.84
N SER A 272 13.05 -7.38 -12.92
CA SER A 272 11.92 -6.90 -13.73
C SER A 272 11.41 -5.51 -13.29
N ARG A 273 11.34 -5.27 -11.97
CA ARG A 273 10.89 -3.98 -11.41
C ARG A 273 11.92 -2.88 -11.55
N TYR A 274 13.20 -3.23 -11.48
CA TYR A 274 14.29 -2.31 -11.74
C TYR A 274 14.26 -1.80 -13.19
N HIS A 275 14.03 -2.68 -14.16
CA HIS A 275 13.82 -2.26 -15.55
C HIS A 275 12.61 -1.34 -15.71
N ALA A 276 11.49 -1.64 -15.04
CA ALA A 276 10.32 -0.78 -15.06
C ALA A 276 10.60 0.59 -14.42
N ALA A 277 11.33 0.63 -13.30
CA ALA A 277 11.73 1.86 -12.64
C ALA A 277 12.62 2.74 -13.54
N LEU A 278 13.56 2.13 -14.27
CA LEU A 278 14.40 2.84 -15.24
C LEU A 278 13.56 3.43 -16.38
N GLU A 279 12.58 2.70 -16.90
CA GLU A 279 11.73 3.20 -17.99
C GLU A 279 10.82 4.33 -17.51
N LEU A 280 10.26 4.23 -16.30
CA LEU A 280 9.50 5.32 -15.67
C LEU A 280 10.35 6.57 -15.47
N SER A 281 11.58 6.41 -15.01
CA SER A 281 12.52 7.53 -14.85
C SER A 281 12.85 8.18 -16.20
N LYS A 282 13.14 7.37 -17.24
CA LYS A 282 13.39 7.87 -18.60
C LYS A 282 12.19 8.60 -19.19
N GLN A 283 10.99 8.05 -19.01
CA GLN A 283 9.75 8.66 -19.49
C GLN A 283 9.59 10.06 -18.89
N ARG A 284 9.75 10.21 -17.57
CA ARG A 284 9.68 11.51 -16.90
C ARG A 284 10.70 12.50 -17.44
N HIS A 285 11.95 12.09 -17.67
CA HIS A 285 12.96 12.97 -18.24
C HIS A 285 12.59 13.45 -19.65
N ARG A 286 12.01 12.58 -20.49
CA ARG A 286 11.56 12.96 -21.83
C ARG A 286 10.43 13.98 -21.79
N GLU A 287 9.45 13.77 -20.92
CA GLU A 287 8.29 14.67 -20.79
C GLU A 287 8.73 16.06 -20.28
N LEU A 288 9.57 16.12 -19.25
CA LEU A 288 10.12 17.39 -18.75
C LEU A 288 11.00 18.10 -19.79
N SER A 289 11.72 17.35 -20.64
CA SER A 289 12.54 17.95 -21.71
C SER A 289 11.69 18.47 -22.87
N ALA A 290 10.55 17.82 -23.16
CA ALA A 290 9.61 18.27 -24.18
C ALA A 290 8.93 19.57 -23.75
N GLU A 291 8.47 19.65 -22.50
CA GLU A 291 7.91 20.89 -21.92
C GLU A 291 8.91 22.05 -21.98
N ALA A 292 10.17 21.81 -21.60
CA ALA A 292 11.20 22.85 -21.64
C ALA A 292 11.52 23.34 -23.08
N ASN A 293 11.48 22.44 -24.07
CA ASN A 293 11.70 22.81 -25.47
C ASN A 293 10.51 23.60 -26.05
N GLU A 294 9.28 23.25 -25.69
CA GLU A 294 8.08 24.01 -26.10
C GLU A 294 8.08 25.44 -25.51
N GLU A 295 8.51 25.62 -24.26
CA GLU A 295 8.67 26.96 -23.66
C GLU A 295 9.77 27.79 -24.35
N LEU A 296 10.86 27.16 -24.78
CA LEU A 296 11.97 27.82 -25.48
C LEU A 296 11.57 28.32 -26.88
N ASP A 297 10.92 27.47 -27.68
CA ASP A 297 10.49 27.81 -29.04
C ASP A 297 9.52 29.00 -29.03
N PHE A 298 8.59 29.05 -28.05
CA PHE A 298 7.62 30.13 -27.90
C PHE A 298 8.28 31.48 -27.56
N HIS A 299 9.29 31.49 -26.68
CA HIS A 299 10.01 32.73 -26.35
C HIS A 299 10.85 33.27 -27.51
N THR A 300 11.40 32.40 -28.36
CA THR A 300 12.05 32.84 -29.61
C THR A 300 11.07 33.43 -30.62
N ASP A 301 9.84 32.95 -30.70
CA ASP A 301 8.82 33.50 -31.60
C ASP A 301 8.29 34.87 -31.11
N GLU A 302 8.16 35.08 -29.79
CA GLU A 302 7.79 36.40 -29.21
C GLU A 302 8.90 37.46 -29.33
N GLU A 303 10.19 37.09 -29.35
CA GLU A 303 11.29 38.04 -29.57
C GLU A 303 11.46 38.45 -31.04
N VAL A 304 10.80 37.74 -31.97
CA VAL A 304 10.90 37.97 -33.43
C VAL A 304 9.74 38.81 -33.99
N GLU A 305 8.70 39.09 -33.19
CA GLU A 305 7.63 40.08 -33.49
C GLU A 305 7.90 41.48 -32.88
#